data_AF-A0A7W8HBX7-F1
#
_entry.id   AF-A0A7W8HBX7-F1
#
_cell.length_a   1.000
_cell.length_b   1.000
_cell.length_c   1.000
_cell.angle_alpha   90.00
_cell.angle_beta   90.00
_cell.angle_gamma   90.00
#
_symmetry.space_group_name_H-M   'P 1'
#
loop_
_entity.id
_entity.type
_entity.pdbx_description
1 polymer ?
#
loop_
_entity_poly.entity_id
_entity_poly.type
_entity_poly.pdbx_seq_one_letter_code
_entity_poly.pdbx_strand_id
1 'polypeptide(L)'
;MLRTAPIFADYMVLQQKKNLYVWGSASPWECISITIQGKRSTAFADENGHWMAAVAPLEMSFEEKMVISGKKEEICINNVAVGEVWVAAGQSNMEFYMRYDQDFEKEHLNCHNENIRFFDVPRISYESQMEEEDYSRFGFWRVCDEENLEYYSAVAYYFAKELQNSYHIPIGIVGCNWGGTSACCWMDYKSAVLSGKIWVDEYVEALKKCGNYQAYIDKEKKGNAIWKNDPFKDPLTERLMYGVSPEETRKILKKMAESGMFDAPVTPVHPWRPCGLYRTMLKKIVPYSVQGILWYQGESDAGHAEIYDSVLTRLIQCWRGEWREELPFIMAHVAPYSDGRRFGEIRRAQEQVAECINKVYTVATGDVGMKYDLHPKKKGPVGYRMSLIARHYIYGEDLLCEAPVPEKWSVFENRVTISMKNAGKGLVMEGESLTALKIFDKANVCLSETAYSVRIEKNRLSIDLKQGSFQEGMKINFAMEDFFQVNLFNSAHIPAKPFSYVIEGDDKK
;
A
#
# COMPACT_ATOMS: atom_id res chain seq x y z
N MET A 1 -17.54 24.73 -22.14
CA MET A 1 -17.06 25.21 -20.84
C MET A 1 -15.79 24.46 -20.55
N LEU A 2 -14.69 25.17 -20.44
CA LEU A 2 -13.37 24.67 -20.09
C LEU A 2 -13.38 24.14 -18.65
N ARG A 3 -12.85 22.93 -18.47
CA ARG A 3 -12.67 22.26 -17.18
C ARG A 3 -11.37 21.47 -17.21
N THR A 4 -10.77 21.31 -16.04
CA THR A 4 -9.65 20.39 -15.80
C THR A 4 -10.11 19.18 -15.02
N ALA A 5 -9.31 18.11 -15.02
CA ALA A 5 -9.51 17.03 -14.06
C ALA A 5 -9.36 17.53 -12.61
N PRO A 6 -10.09 16.99 -11.62
CA PRO A 6 -10.10 17.50 -10.24
C PRO A 6 -8.74 17.57 -9.54
N ILE A 7 -7.78 16.74 -9.97
CA ILE A 7 -6.41 16.77 -9.43
C ILE A 7 -5.66 18.06 -9.76
N PHE A 8 -6.07 18.80 -10.79
CA PHE A 8 -5.53 20.12 -11.12
C PHE A 8 -6.31 21.20 -10.39
N ALA A 9 -5.91 21.46 -9.14
CA ALA A 9 -6.54 22.42 -8.24
C ALA A 9 -5.47 23.17 -7.44
N ASP A 10 -5.88 24.23 -6.73
CA ASP A 10 -4.97 25.01 -5.89
C ASP A 10 -4.24 24.10 -4.90
N TYR A 11 -3.02 24.49 -4.52
CA TYR A 11 -2.11 23.72 -3.66
C TYR A 11 -1.60 22.41 -4.26
N MET A 12 -1.85 22.09 -5.53
CA MET A 12 -1.29 20.87 -6.14
C MET A 12 0.23 20.81 -6.14
N VAL A 13 0.77 19.58 -6.25
CA VAL A 13 2.19 19.32 -6.45
C VAL A 13 2.39 18.61 -7.79
N LEU A 14 3.19 19.19 -8.68
CA LEU A 14 3.58 18.59 -9.96
C LEU A 14 4.95 17.90 -9.85
N GLN A 15 5.13 16.81 -10.59
CA GLN A 15 6.40 16.09 -10.64
C GLN A 15 7.48 16.89 -11.36
N GLN A 16 8.62 17.10 -10.70
CA GLN A 16 9.79 17.72 -11.31
C GLN A 16 10.47 16.79 -12.32
N LYS A 17 11.22 17.36 -13.27
CA LYS A 17 12.16 16.64 -14.15
C LYS A 17 11.57 15.53 -15.04
N LYS A 18 10.23 15.41 -15.11
CA LYS A 18 9.51 14.53 -16.04
C LYS A 18 8.56 15.33 -16.91
N ASN A 19 8.23 14.80 -18.09
CA ASN A 19 7.12 15.34 -18.88
C ASN A 19 5.84 15.24 -18.05
N LEU A 20 5.03 16.29 -18.09
CA LEU A 20 3.76 16.38 -17.39
C LEU A 20 2.62 16.25 -18.39
N TYR A 21 1.49 15.70 -17.94
CA TYR A 21 0.28 15.62 -18.73
C TYR A 21 -0.84 16.32 -17.98
N VAL A 22 -1.45 17.33 -18.61
CA VAL A 22 -2.60 18.05 -18.06
C VAL A 22 -3.79 17.79 -18.98
N TRP A 23 -4.94 17.45 -18.41
CA TRP A 23 -6.12 17.07 -19.17
C TRP A 23 -7.42 17.59 -18.55
N GLY A 24 -8.47 17.55 -19.36
CA GLY A 24 -9.79 18.02 -18.97
C GLY A 24 -10.80 17.93 -20.10
N SER A 25 -11.82 18.79 -20.03
CA SER A 25 -12.82 18.94 -21.08
C SER A 25 -13.00 20.40 -21.51
N ALA A 26 -13.42 20.62 -22.74
CA ALA A 26 -13.69 21.92 -23.35
C ALA A 26 -14.72 21.76 -24.47
N SER A 27 -15.03 22.84 -25.21
CA SER A 27 -15.84 22.67 -26.42
C SER A 27 -15.08 21.86 -27.48
N PRO A 28 -15.76 21.04 -28.30
CA PRO A 28 -15.09 20.26 -29.33
C PRO A 28 -14.21 21.11 -30.24
N TRP A 29 -13.01 20.61 -30.54
CA TRP A 29 -12.00 21.28 -31.38
C TRP A 29 -11.47 22.61 -30.82
N GLU A 30 -11.76 22.94 -29.56
CA GLU A 30 -11.23 24.13 -28.91
C GLU A 30 -9.72 23.98 -28.65
N CYS A 31 -8.95 25.02 -28.96
CA CYS A 31 -7.53 25.09 -28.63
C CYS A 31 -7.37 25.56 -27.18
N ILE A 32 -6.70 24.75 -26.38
CA ILE A 32 -6.38 25.01 -24.97
C ILE A 32 -4.88 25.29 -24.88
N SER A 33 -4.52 26.33 -24.14
CA SER A 33 -3.11 26.65 -23.85
C SER A 33 -2.83 26.63 -22.35
N ILE A 34 -1.66 26.12 -21.99
CA ILE A 34 -1.21 25.97 -20.60
C ILE A 34 0.10 26.70 -20.44
N THR A 35 0.21 27.52 -19.39
CA THR A 35 1.44 28.25 -19.05
C THR A 35 1.81 28.05 -17.59
N ILE A 36 3.08 27.70 -17.33
CA ILE A 36 3.69 27.59 -15.99
C ILE A 36 5.22 27.69 -16.14
N GLN A 37 5.93 28.34 -15.20
CA GLN A 37 7.39 28.59 -15.29
C GLN A 37 7.85 29.18 -16.63
N GLY A 38 7.05 30.05 -17.23
CA GLY A 38 7.32 30.63 -18.56
C GLY A 38 7.25 29.63 -19.73
N LYS A 39 6.98 28.35 -19.46
CA LYS A 39 6.77 27.31 -20.47
C LYS A 39 5.33 27.36 -20.94
N ARG A 40 5.12 27.19 -22.25
CA ARG A 40 3.80 27.19 -22.87
C ARG A 40 3.58 25.91 -23.65
N SER A 41 2.42 25.30 -23.47
CA SER A 41 1.98 24.11 -24.21
C SER A 41 0.56 24.30 -24.74
N THR A 42 0.19 23.60 -25.81
CA THR A 42 -1.14 23.68 -26.41
C THR A 42 -1.69 22.32 -26.78
N ALA A 43 -3.00 22.15 -26.71
CA ALA A 43 -3.71 20.97 -27.18
C ALA A 43 -5.07 21.36 -27.77
N PHE A 44 -5.64 20.48 -28.59
CA PHE A 44 -7.01 20.62 -29.07
C PHE A 44 -7.90 19.61 -28.36
N ALA A 45 -9.12 20.03 -28.02
CA ALA A 45 -10.16 19.11 -27.61
C ALA A 45 -10.61 18.25 -28.80
N ASP A 46 -10.89 16.98 -28.54
CA ASP A 46 -11.44 16.05 -29.53
C ASP A 46 -12.93 16.33 -29.81
N GLU A 47 -13.55 15.47 -30.64
CA GLU A 47 -14.97 15.56 -30.99
C GLU A 47 -15.92 15.44 -29.78
N ASN A 48 -15.46 14.78 -28.71
CA ASN A 48 -16.19 14.59 -27.46
C ASN A 48 -15.85 15.69 -26.42
N GLY A 49 -14.97 16.63 -26.79
CA GLY A 49 -14.54 17.72 -25.92
C GLY A 49 -13.40 17.36 -24.96
N HIS A 50 -12.80 16.17 -25.04
CA HIS A 50 -11.65 15.82 -24.18
C HIS A 50 -10.36 16.39 -24.74
N TRP A 51 -9.51 16.94 -23.88
CA TRP A 51 -8.19 17.45 -24.28
C TRP A 51 -7.11 16.95 -23.32
N MET A 52 -5.89 16.83 -23.83
CA MET A 52 -4.69 16.57 -23.04
C MET A 52 -3.49 17.27 -23.67
N ALA A 53 -2.75 18.03 -22.87
CA ALA A 53 -1.52 18.70 -23.28
C ALA A 53 -0.32 18.13 -22.52
N ALA A 54 0.77 17.89 -23.25
CA ALA A 54 2.05 17.57 -22.64
C ALA A 54 2.79 18.86 -22.30
N VAL A 55 3.18 19.03 -21.03
CA VAL A 55 3.97 20.15 -20.55
C VAL A 55 5.40 19.67 -20.33
N ALA A 56 6.36 20.44 -20.86
CA ALA A 56 7.78 20.13 -20.73
C ALA A 56 8.21 20.07 -19.24
N PRO A 57 9.26 19.30 -18.89
CA PRO A 57 9.65 19.09 -17.51
C PRO A 57 9.87 20.39 -16.75
N LEU A 58 9.36 20.49 -15.53
CA LEU A 58 9.48 21.68 -14.69
C LEU A 58 10.66 21.56 -13.73
N GLU A 59 11.21 22.71 -13.33
CA GLU A 59 12.23 22.81 -12.30
C GLU A 59 11.58 22.89 -10.92
N MET A 60 12.29 22.41 -9.89
CA MET A 60 11.78 22.45 -8.51
C MET A 60 11.46 23.88 -8.08
N SER A 61 10.26 24.07 -7.52
CA SER A 61 9.83 25.33 -6.91
C SER A 61 8.69 25.10 -5.93
N PHE A 62 8.54 26.02 -4.97
CA PHE A 62 7.56 25.89 -3.88
C PHE A 62 6.21 26.51 -4.21
N GLU A 63 6.21 27.51 -5.09
CA GLU A 63 5.01 28.27 -5.44
C GLU A 63 5.10 28.77 -6.89
N GLU A 64 4.10 28.40 -7.66
CA GLU A 64 3.90 28.79 -9.05
C GLU A 64 2.42 29.10 -9.28
N LYS A 65 2.16 29.75 -10.42
CA LYS A 65 0.83 29.89 -10.98
C LYS A 65 0.75 29.13 -12.30
N MET A 66 -0.19 28.20 -12.41
CA MET A 66 -0.55 27.58 -13.68
C MET A 66 -1.77 28.30 -14.27
N VAL A 67 -1.66 28.71 -15.53
CA VAL A 67 -2.77 29.33 -16.27
C VAL A 67 -3.17 28.43 -17.42
N ILE A 68 -4.45 28.08 -17.50
CA ILE A 68 -5.04 27.27 -18.56
C ILE A 68 -6.11 28.11 -19.25
N SER A 69 -5.86 28.50 -20.49
CA SER A 69 -6.73 29.40 -21.25
C SER A 69 -7.35 28.66 -22.44
N GLY A 70 -8.67 28.76 -22.56
CA GLY A 70 -9.44 28.40 -23.74
C GLY A 70 -9.77 29.65 -24.58
N LYS A 71 -10.81 29.56 -25.41
CA LYS A 71 -11.20 30.64 -26.33
C LYS A 71 -11.78 31.87 -25.61
N LYS A 72 -12.52 31.65 -24.52
CA LYS A 72 -13.22 32.70 -23.77
C LYS A 72 -13.09 32.58 -22.26
N GLU A 73 -12.52 31.48 -21.78
CA GLU A 73 -12.46 31.10 -20.37
C GLU A 73 -10.99 30.88 -20.00
N GLU A 74 -10.66 31.19 -18.76
CA GLU A 74 -9.34 30.97 -18.19
C GLU A 74 -9.49 30.37 -16.79
N ILE A 75 -8.70 29.34 -16.51
CA ILE A 75 -8.57 28.71 -15.20
C ILE A 75 -7.18 29.08 -14.68
N CYS A 76 -7.14 29.74 -13.52
CA CYS A 76 -5.92 30.02 -12.78
C CYS A 76 -5.83 29.06 -11.60
N ILE A 77 -4.76 28.27 -11.55
CA ILE A 77 -4.44 27.41 -10.41
C ILE A 77 -3.25 28.05 -9.67
N ASN A 78 -3.45 28.34 -8.39
CA ASN A 78 -2.50 29.05 -7.53
C ASN A 78 -1.85 28.09 -6.53
N ASN A 79 -0.77 28.53 -5.91
CA ASN A 79 0.01 27.72 -4.96
C ASN A 79 0.46 26.39 -5.56
N VAL A 80 0.87 26.36 -6.83
CA VAL A 80 1.34 25.13 -7.47
C VAL A 80 2.79 24.89 -7.04
N ALA A 81 3.08 23.76 -6.40
CA ALA A 81 4.46 23.35 -6.13
C ALA A 81 4.97 22.42 -7.23
N VAL A 82 6.28 22.39 -7.45
CA VAL A 82 6.97 21.45 -8.33
C VAL A 82 8.01 20.70 -7.51
N GLY A 83 7.85 19.39 -7.36
CA GLY A 83 8.65 18.54 -6.49
C GLY A 83 8.48 17.05 -6.81
N GLU A 84 8.43 16.19 -5.80
CA GLU A 84 8.24 14.74 -6.00
C GLU A 84 6.80 14.34 -5.71
N VAL A 85 6.18 13.56 -6.60
CA VAL A 85 4.80 13.09 -6.43
C VAL A 85 4.77 11.57 -6.34
N TRP A 86 4.07 11.03 -5.35
CA TRP A 86 3.90 9.58 -5.19
C TRP A 86 2.44 9.19 -5.09
N VAL A 87 2.07 8.03 -5.63
CA VAL A 87 0.73 7.46 -5.43
C VAL A 87 0.75 6.52 -4.23
N ALA A 88 -0.15 6.72 -3.28
CA ALA A 88 -0.37 5.84 -2.14
C ALA A 88 -1.63 5.00 -2.37
N ALA A 89 -1.43 3.75 -2.81
CA ALA A 89 -2.49 2.86 -3.27
C ALA A 89 -2.58 1.52 -2.54
N GLY A 90 -3.73 0.88 -2.70
CA GLY A 90 -4.04 -0.42 -2.09
C GLY A 90 -5.37 -0.39 -1.34
N GLN A 91 -5.38 -1.03 -0.17
CA GLN A 91 -6.60 -1.20 0.63
C GLN A 91 -6.48 -0.53 2.01
N SER A 92 -7.23 -1.04 2.99
CA SER A 92 -7.47 -0.41 4.29
C SER A 92 -6.22 -0.08 5.09
N ASN A 93 -5.13 -0.84 4.92
CA ASN A 93 -3.86 -0.56 5.60
C ASN A 93 -3.04 0.57 4.95
N MET A 94 -3.19 0.81 3.64
CA MET A 94 -2.71 2.05 3.00
C MET A 94 -3.63 3.23 3.34
N GLU A 95 -4.95 3.00 3.29
CA GLU A 95 -5.97 3.99 3.61
C GLU A 95 -5.88 4.51 5.05
N PHE A 96 -5.39 3.68 5.97
CA PHE A 96 -5.41 3.93 7.41
C PHE A 96 -5.01 5.37 7.77
N TYR A 97 -6.00 6.14 8.25
CA TYR A 97 -5.86 7.57 8.49
C TYR A 97 -5.03 7.89 9.73
N MET A 98 -4.30 9.00 9.70
CA MET A 98 -3.50 9.51 10.82
C MET A 98 -4.29 9.63 12.11
N ARG A 99 -5.58 10.00 12.07
CA ARG A 99 -6.43 10.06 13.28
C ARG A 99 -6.58 8.75 14.05
N TYR A 100 -6.29 7.61 13.42
CA TYR A 100 -6.33 6.29 14.04
C TYR A 100 -4.94 5.77 14.38
N ASP A 101 -3.89 6.49 13.98
CA ASP A 101 -2.50 6.08 14.22
C ASP A 101 -2.14 6.26 15.70
N GLN A 102 -1.35 5.32 16.22
CA GLN A 102 -0.94 5.28 17.60
C GLN A 102 -0.18 6.55 18.02
N ASP A 103 0.57 7.15 17.10
CA ASP A 103 1.42 8.31 17.37
C ASP A 103 0.78 9.64 16.90
N PHE A 104 -0.53 9.66 16.59
CA PHE A 104 -1.25 10.83 16.09
C PHE A 104 -1.02 12.08 16.93
N GLU A 105 -1.28 12.03 18.24
CA GLU A 105 -1.16 13.18 19.15
C GLU A 105 0.25 13.78 19.13
N LYS A 106 1.28 12.94 19.05
CA LYS A 106 2.67 13.38 19.00
C LYS A 106 2.97 14.08 17.68
N GLU A 107 2.50 13.50 16.57
CA GLU A 107 2.72 14.04 15.23
C GLU A 107 1.95 15.33 15.00
N HIS A 108 0.69 15.38 15.46
CA HIS A 108 -0.20 16.53 15.35
C HIS A 108 0.39 17.81 15.92
N LEU A 109 1.05 17.74 17.09
CA LEU A 109 1.69 18.89 17.75
C LEU A 109 2.78 19.59 16.93
N ASN A 110 3.39 18.93 15.94
CA ASN A 110 4.51 19.46 15.16
C ASN A 110 4.38 19.12 13.66
N CYS A 111 3.16 19.01 13.15
CA CYS A 111 2.93 18.54 11.79
C CYS A 111 2.99 19.63 10.71
N HIS A 112 2.92 20.91 11.10
CA HIS A 112 2.84 22.01 10.14
C HIS A 112 4.01 22.02 9.15
N ASN A 113 3.70 21.77 7.88
CA ASN A 113 4.65 21.72 6.78
C ASN A 113 3.93 21.88 5.43
N GLU A 114 3.83 23.12 4.93
CA GLU A 114 3.15 23.44 3.67
C GLU A 114 3.75 22.76 2.41
N ASN A 115 4.94 22.17 2.55
CA ASN A 115 5.65 21.46 1.49
C ASN A 115 5.36 19.97 1.45
N ILE A 116 4.53 19.46 2.37
CA ILE A 116 3.90 18.16 2.27
C ILE A 116 2.44 18.39 1.92
N ARG A 117 1.98 17.82 0.81
CA ARG A 117 0.61 18.01 0.35
C ARG A 117 -0.02 16.70 -0.07
N PHE A 118 -1.32 16.56 0.15
CA PHE A 118 -2.03 15.30 -0.03
C PHE A 118 -3.30 15.51 -0.84
N PHE A 119 -3.49 14.72 -1.88
CA PHE A 119 -4.72 14.65 -2.66
C PHE A 119 -5.41 13.31 -2.42
N ASP A 120 -6.55 13.35 -1.73
CA ASP A 120 -7.42 12.19 -1.60
C ASP A 120 -8.25 12.01 -2.87
N VAL A 121 -7.99 10.95 -3.62
CA VAL A 121 -8.81 10.60 -4.78
C VAL A 121 -10.23 10.28 -4.30
N PRO A 122 -11.27 10.94 -4.83
CA PRO A 122 -12.64 10.65 -4.45
C PRO A 122 -13.00 9.16 -4.60
N ARG A 123 -13.63 8.61 -3.57
CA ARG A 123 -14.08 7.21 -3.54
C ARG A 123 -15.34 7.00 -4.35
N ILE A 124 -15.14 6.74 -5.63
CA ILE A 124 -16.20 6.55 -6.61
C ILE A 124 -16.25 5.07 -6.95
N SER A 125 -17.35 4.39 -6.63
CA SER A 125 -17.57 3.01 -7.02
C SER A 125 -18.39 2.90 -8.31
N TYR A 126 -19.15 3.92 -8.73
CA TYR A 126 -19.86 3.93 -10.02
C TYR A 126 -19.95 5.34 -10.62
N GLU A 127 -20.21 5.44 -11.93
CA GLU A 127 -20.00 6.69 -12.70
C GLU A 127 -20.82 7.89 -12.21
N SER A 128 -22.09 7.69 -11.86
CA SER A 128 -22.99 8.76 -11.41
C SER A 128 -22.83 9.13 -9.92
N GLN A 129 -21.99 8.41 -9.16
CA GLN A 129 -21.91 8.60 -7.70
C GLN A 129 -21.42 10.00 -7.32
N MET A 130 -20.58 10.64 -8.12
CA MET A 130 -20.11 12.01 -7.85
C MET A 130 -21.24 13.04 -7.84
N GLU A 131 -22.33 12.77 -8.54
CA GLU A 131 -23.51 13.64 -8.61
C GLU A 131 -24.53 13.30 -7.51
N GLU A 132 -24.43 12.10 -6.92
CA GLU A 132 -25.38 11.56 -5.95
C GLU A 132 -24.92 11.73 -4.48
N GLU A 133 -23.63 11.91 -4.23
CA GLU A 133 -23.03 11.89 -2.90
C GLU A 133 -22.19 13.14 -2.61
N ASP A 134 -22.03 13.46 -1.33
CA ASP A 134 -21.26 14.63 -0.87
C ASP A 134 -19.76 14.35 -0.76
N TYR A 135 -18.95 15.03 -1.58
CA TYR A 135 -17.49 14.95 -1.57
C TYR A 135 -16.81 16.20 -0.99
N SER A 136 -17.51 17.03 -0.21
CA SER A 136 -16.95 18.26 0.39
C SER A 136 -15.68 18.06 1.23
N ARG A 137 -15.40 16.83 1.67
CA ARG A 137 -14.20 16.45 2.45
C ARG A 137 -13.10 15.76 1.63
N PHE A 138 -13.27 15.54 0.33
CA PHE A 138 -12.30 14.80 -0.50
C PHE A 138 -12.20 15.38 -1.92
N GLY A 139 -11.17 15.00 -2.68
CA GLY A 139 -11.01 15.48 -4.07
C GLY A 139 -10.38 16.86 -4.22
N PHE A 140 -9.61 17.30 -3.23
CA PHE A 140 -8.81 18.52 -3.28
C PHE A 140 -7.46 18.30 -2.58
N TRP A 141 -6.50 19.18 -2.87
CA TRP A 141 -5.19 19.14 -2.23
C TRP A 141 -5.25 19.78 -0.85
N ARG A 142 -4.74 19.05 0.14
CA ARG A 142 -4.54 19.50 1.50
C ARG A 142 -3.07 19.84 1.69
N VAL A 143 -2.80 20.92 2.41
CA VAL A 143 -1.47 21.17 3.00
C VAL A 143 -1.36 20.36 4.29
N CYS A 144 -0.14 20.12 4.78
CA CYS A 144 0.08 19.43 6.04
C CYS A 144 0.06 20.44 7.19
N ASP A 145 -1.01 20.43 7.98
CA ASP A 145 -1.21 21.25 9.16
C ASP A 145 -2.10 20.51 10.17
N GLU A 146 -2.37 21.15 11.30
CA GLU A 146 -3.12 20.62 12.41
C GLU A 146 -4.59 20.30 12.05
N GLU A 147 -5.18 21.01 11.09
CA GLU A 147 -6.57 20.78 10.66
C GLU A 147 -6.67 19.61 9.66
N ASN A 148 -5.63 19.41 8.85
CA ASN A 148 -5.65 18.49 7.73
C ASN A 148 -4.99 17.14 8.03
N LEU A 149 -4.06 17.06 8.99
CA LEU A 149 -3.27 15.85 9.25
C LEU A 149 -4.16 14.62 9.44
N GLU A 150 -5.29 14.75 10.12
CA GLU A 150 -6.21 13.64 10.41
C GLU A 150 -6.68 12.87 9.16
N TYR A 151 -6.70 13.54 7.99
CA TYR A 151 -7.15 13.00 6.70
C TYR A 151 -6.05 12.28 5.91
N TYR A 152 -4.81 12.33 6.36
CA TYR A 152 -3.71 11.71 5.64
C TYR A 152 -3.71 10.20 5.86
N SER A 153 -3.39 9.44 4.81
CA SER A 153 -2.89 8.07 5.01
C SER A 153 -1.66 8.13 5.92
N ALA A 154 -1.69 7.42 7.05
CA ALA A 154 -0.62 7.46 8.03
C ALA A 154 0.69 6.94 7.42
N VAL A 155 0.65 5.81 6.70
CA VAL A 155 1.84 5.25 6.02
C VAL A 155 2.43 6.28 5.06
N ALA A 156 1.59 6.93 4.25
CA ALA A 156 2.07 7.88 3.25
C ALA A 156 2.53 9.22 3.85
N TYR A 157 1.93 9.67 4.97
CA TYR A 157 2.40 10.83 5.73
C TYR A 157 3.82 10.59 6.24
N TYR A 158 4.07 9.47 6.94
CA TYR A 158 5.41 9.18 7.45
C TYR A 158 6.44 9.03 6.31
N PHE A 159 6.05 8.44 5.19
CA PHE A 159 6.89 8.42 3.99
C PHE A 159 7.25 9.83 3.49
N ALA A 160 6.23 10.68 3.32
CA ALA A 160 6.42 12.04 2.80
C ALA A 160 7.24 12.91 3.75
N LYS A 161 6.99 12.80 5.07
CA LYS A 161 7.74 13.48 6.12
C LYS A 161 9.22 13.16 6.04
N GLU A 162 9.58 11.89 5.89
CA GLU A 162 10.98 11.47 5.80
C GLU A 162 11.66 11.97 4.53
N LEU A 163 10.99 11.92 3.38
CA LEU A 163 11.54 12.49 2.15
C LEU A 163 11.70 14.00 2.23
N GLN A 164 10.70 14.72 2.75
CA GLN A 164 10.75 16.16 2.87
C GLN A 164 11.85 16.61 3.86
N ASN A 165 12.01 15.90 4.97
CA ASN A 165 13.10 16.14 5.93
C ASN A 165 14.48 15.90 5.31
N SER A 166 14.59 14.94 4.38
CA SER A 166 15.88 14.56 3.77
C SER A 166 16.27 15.49 2.62
N TYR A 167 15.31 15.94 1.81
CA TYR A 167 15.58 16.66 0.57
C TYR A 167 15.14 18.12 0.56
N HIS A 168 14.30 18.55 1.51
CA HIS A 168 13.77 19.90 1.60
C HIS A 168 13.13 20.41 0.30
N ILE A 169 12.40 19.54 -0.39
CA ILE A 169 11.63 19.83 -1.60
C ILE A 169 10.13 19.58 -1.35
N PRO A 170 9.22 20.11 -2.18
CA PRO A 170 7.81 19.76 -2.09
C PRO A 170 7.59 18.26 -2.34
N ILE A 171 6.78 17.63 -1.50
CA ILE A 171 6.35 16.24 -1.63
C ILE A 171 4.82 16.21 -1.73
N GLY A 172 4.33 15.70 -2.86
CA GLY A 172 2.92 15.45 -3.11
C GLY A 172 2.58 13.97 -2.96
N ILE A 173 1.52 13.66 -2.24
CA ILE A 173 0.95 12.31 -2.19
C ILE A 173 -0.43 12.31 -2.83
N VAL A 174 -0.67 11.35 -3.72
CA VAL A 174 -1.98 11.07 -4.29
C VAL A 174 -2.52 9.79 -3.66
N GLY A 175 -3.45 9.92 -2.71
CA GLY A 175 -4.11 8.80 -2.04
C GLY A 175 -5.15 8.13 -2.93
N CYS A 176 -4.83 6.96 -3.49
CA CYS A 176 -5.73 6.18 -4.36
C CYS A 176 -5.93 4.77 -3.79
N ASN A 177 -6.65 4.69 -2.67
CA ASN A 177 -6.80 3.48 -1.86
C ASN A 177 -8.26 3.28 -1.42
N TRP A 178 -8.66 2.03 -1.20
CA TRP A 178 -10.00 1.68 -0.70
C TRP A 178 -10.03 0.31 -0.01
N GLY A 179 -10.43 0.29 1.26
CA GLY A 179 -10.57 -0.89 2.10
C GLY A 179 -11.39 -2.04 1.52
N GLY A 180 -10.93 -3.26 1.81
CA GLY A 180 -11.59 -4.52 1.42
C GLY A 180 -11.36 -4.94 -0.04
N THR A 181 -10.62 -4.17 -0.83
CA THR A 181 -10.42 -4.45 -2.26
C THR A 181 -9.31 -5.46 -2.53
N SER A 182 -9.57 -6.41 -3.44
CA SER A 182 -8.53 -7.27 -4.01
C SER A 182 -7.72 -6.53 -5.08
N ALA A 183 -6.55 -7.06 -5.42
CA ALA A 183 -5.72 -6.52 -6.51
C ALA A 183 -6.49 -6.46 -7.85
N CYS A 184 -7.40 -7.41 -8.11
CA CYS A 184 -8.23 -7.41 -9.33
C CYS A 184 -9.18 -6.21 -9.43
N CYS A 185 -9.51 -5.51 -8.34
CA CYS A 185 -10.31 -4.29 -8.39
C CYS A 185 -9.57 -3.13 -9.11
N TRP A 186 -8.24 -3.19 -9.14
CA TRP A 186 -7.34 -2.10 -9.51
C TRP A 186 -6.65 -2.28 -10.87
N MET A 187 -7.05 -3.25 -11.69
CA MET A 187 -6.51 -3.45 -13.04
C MET A 187 -7.61 -3.48 -14.10
N ASP A 188 -7.21 -3.33 -15.36
CA ASP A 188 -8.14 -3.44 -16.49
C ASP A 188 -8.67 -4.88 -16.66
N TYR A 189 -9.77 -5.03 -17.40
CA TYR A 189 -10.43 -6.32 -17.61
C TYR A 189 -9.54 -7.37 -18.30
N LYS A 190 -8.75 -6.96 -19.29
CA LYS A 190 -7.85 -7.88 -20.00
C LYS A 190 -6.79 -8.41 -19.04
N SER A 191 -6.23 -7.54 -18.21
CA SER A 191 -5.30 -7.90 -17.15
C SER A 191 -5.92 -8.85 -16.13
N ALA A 192 -7.12 -8.54 -15.63
CA ALA A 192 -7.82 -9.39 -14.67
C ALA A 192 -8.13 -10.79 -15.23
N VAL A 193 -8.58 -10.91 -16.49
CA VAL A 193 -8.88 -12.22 -17.10
C VAL A 193 -7.62 -13.07 -17.31
N LEU A 194 -6.46 -12.46 -17.55
CA LEU A 194 -5.21 -13.20 -17.78
C LEU A 194 -4.63 -13.86 -16.53
N SER A 195 -4.77 -13.22 -15.36
CA SER A 195 -4.07 -13.65 -14.14
C SER A 195 -4.97 -13.80 -12.92
N GLY A 196 -6.15 -13.19 -12.93
CA GLY A 196 -7.13 -13.21 -11.83
C GLY A 196 -8.52 -13.65 -12.28
N LYS A 197 -8.61 -14.52 -13.30
CA LYS A 197 -9.89 -14.96 -13.90
C LYS A 197 -10.88 -15.48 -12.86
N ILE A 198 -10.39 -16.16 -11.82
CA ILE A 198 -11.23 -16.70 -10.73
C ILE A 198 -12.08 -15.60 -10.07
N TRP A 199 -11.51 -14.43 -9.80
CA TRP A 199 -12.25 -13.30 -9.23
C TRP A 199 -13.36 -12.79 -10.16
N VAL A 200 -13.08 -12.78 -11.47
CA VAL A 200 -14.06 -12.37 -12.49
C VAL A 200 -15.18 -13.41 -12.61
N ASP A 201 -14.83 -14.69 -12.63
CA ASP A 201 -15.79 -15.79 -12.75
C ASP A 201 -16.70 -15.88 -11.53
N GLU A 202 -16.15 -15.77 -10.32
CA GLU A 202 -16.90 -15.75 -9.06
C GLU A 202 -17.88 -14.58 -9.01
N TYR A 203 -17.44 -13.39 -9.42
CA TYR A 203 -18.30 -12.21 -9.54
C TYR A 203 -19.46 -12.44 -10.53
N VAL A 204 -19.17 -12.93 -11.73
CA VAL A 204 -20.18 -13.21 -12.75
C VAL A 204 -21.17 -14.27 -12.27
N GLU A 205 -20.70 -15.31 -11.59
CA GLU A 205 -21.54 -16.38 -11.08
C GLU A 205 -22.42 -15.92 -9.90
N ALA A 206 -21.88 -15.09 -9.01
CA ALA A 206 -22.64 -14.47 -7.93
C ALA A 206 -23.80 -13.62 -8.47
N LEU A 207 -23.55 -12.83 -9.53
CA LEU A 207 -24.60 -12.03 -10.18
C LEU A 207 -25.69 -12.89 -10.82
N LYS A 208 -25.33 -14.00 -11.47
CA LYS A 208 -26.32 -14.94 -12.05
C LYS A 208 -27.21 -15.55 -10.98
N LYS A 209 -26.63 -15.96 -9.84
CA LYS A 209 -27.36 -16.57 -8.72
C LYS A 209 -28.27 -15.58 -7.98
N CYS A 210 -27.94 -14.30 -7.98
CA CYS A 210 -28.68 -13.26 -7.27
C CYS A 210 -30.14 -13.08 -7.77
N GLY A 211 -30.42 -13.33 -9.06
CA GLY A 211 -31.76 -13.27 -9.67
C GLY A 211 -32.34 -11.85 -9.84
N ASN A 212 -32.24 -10.98 -8.82
CA ASN A 212 -32.65 -9.57 -8.87
C ASN A 212 -31.57 -8.67 -8.22
N TYR A 213 -30.43 -8.51 -8.90
CA TYR A 213 -29.34 -7.67 -8.40
C TYR A 213 -29.71 -6.18 -8.39
N GLN A 214 -30.74 -5.73 -9.13
CA GLN A 214 -31.17 -4.34 -9.12
C GLN A 214 -31.69 -3.91 -7.74
N ALA A 215 -32.42 -4.78 -7.04
CA ALA A 215 -32.85 -4.50 -5.67
C ALA A 215 -31.66 -4.30 -4.70
N TYR A 216 -30.55 -5.01 -4.92
CA TYR A 216 -29.32 -4.82 -4.15
C TYR A 216 -28.63 -3.51 -4.50
N ILE A 217 -28.55 -3.14 -5.79
CA ILE A 217 -28.05 -1.83 -6.22
C ILE A 217 -28.85 -0.71 -5.56
N ASP A 218 -30.18 -0.78 -5.60
CA ASP A 218 -31.04 0.26 -5.02
C ASP A 218 -30.85 0.36 -3.50
N LYS A 219 -30.67 -0.79 -2.83
CA LYS A 219 -30.37 -0.85 -1.39
C LYS A 219 -28.98 -0.28 -1.08
N GLU A 220 -27.96 -0.60 -1.87
CA GLU A 220 -26.59 -0.12 -1.69
C GLU A 220 -26.49 1.39 -1.88
N LYS A 221 -27.15 1.93 -2.92
CA LYS A 221 -27.20 3.38 -3.16
C LYS A 221 -27.90 4.12 -2.01
N LYS A 222 -29.04 3.61 -1.54
CA LYS A 222 -29.83 4.25 -0.46
C LYS A 222 -29.26 4.04 0.95
N GLY A 223 -28.57 2.94 1.20
CA GLY A 223 -28.09 2.56 2.54
C GLY A 223 -26.84 3.34 2.96
N ASN A 224 -26.43 3.22 4.23
CA ASN A 224 -25.15 3.75 4.72
C ASN A 224 -24.12 2.62 4.79
N ALA A 225 -23.78 2.04 3.65
CA ALA A 225 -22.80 0.96 3.62
C ALA A 225 -21.43 1.44 4.11
N ILE A 226 -20.70 0.59 4.81
CA ILE A 226 -19.36 0.89 5.36
C ILE A 226 -18.33 1.25 4.27
N TRP A 227 -18.62 0.91 3.02
CA TRP A 227 -17.83 1.21 1.83
C TRP A 227 -18.42 2.38 1.02
N LYS A 228 -18.97 3.40 1.70
CA LYS A 228 -19.41 4.65 1.08
C LYS A 228 -18.26 5.63 0.86
N ASN A 229 -18.59 6.78 0.27
CA ASN A 229 -17.64 7.80 -0.15
C ASN A 229 -16.92 8.51 1.01
N ASP A 230 -17.58 8.65 2.17
CA ASP A 230 -16.99 9.22 3.39
C ASP A 230 -16.74 8.11 4.43
N PRO A 231 -15.47 7.71 4.66
CA PRO A 231 -15.10 6.66 5.61
C PRO A 231 -15.37 7.01 7.07
N PHE A 232 -15.69 8.26 7.39
CA PHE A 232 -15.91 8.71 8.77
C PHE A 232 -17.40 8.75 9.13
N LYS A 233 -18.31 8.45 8.20
CA LYS A 233 -19.76 8.52 8.45
C LYS A 233 -20.31 7.35 9.26
N ASP A 234 -19.65 6.19 9.24
CA ASP A 234 -20.14 5.00 9.95
C ASP A 234 -19.50 4.87 11.35
N PRO A 235 -20.26 5.06 12.44
CA PRO A 235 -19.71 5.04 13.81
C PRO A 235 -19.12 3.69 14.21
N LEU A 236 -19.63 2.59 13.64
CA LEU A 236 -19.12 1.25 13.95
C LEU A 236 -17.73 1.04 13.32
N THR A 237 -17.56 1.43 12.06
CA THR A 237 -16.27 1.41 11.37
C THR A 237 -15.28 2.34 12.05
N GLU A 238 -15.68 3.58 12.37
CA GLU A 238 -14.83 4.54 13.10
C GLU A 238 -14.32 3.91 14.41
N ARG A 239 -15.23 3.32 15.20
CA ARG A 239 -14.88 2.65 16.46
C ARG A 239 -13.94 1.46 16.26
N LEU A 240 -14.12 0.66 15.22
CA LEU A 240 -13.22 -0.45 14.89
C LEU A 240 -11.83 0.05 14.47
N MET A 241 -11.75 1.17 13.76
CA MET A 241 -10.49 1.75 13.31
C MET A 241 -9.67 2.32 14.46
N TYR A 242 -10.30 2.94 15.48
CA TYR A 242 -9.64 3.30 16.74
C TYR A 242 -9.17 2.08 17.56
N GLY A 243 -9.72 0.90 17.28
CA GLY A 243 -9.42 -0.33 17.98
C GLY A 243 -10.38 -0.59 19.14
N VAL A 244 -10.77 -1.86 19.29
CA VAL A 244 -11.61 -2.35 20.38
C VAL A 244 -10.99 -3.59 21.01
N SER A 245 -11.50 -3.99 22.18
CA SER A 245 -11.01 -5.20 22.83
C SER A 245 -11.23 -6.44 21.95
N PRO A 246 -10.37 -7.47 22.02
CA PRO A 246 -10.54 -8.69 21.21
C PRO A 246 -11.90 -9.37 21.39
N GLU A 247 -12.46 -9.30 22.60
CA GLU A 247 -13.79 -9.85 22.89
C GLU A 247 -14.89 -9.05 22.18
N GLU A 248 -14.76 -7.72 22.17
CA GLU A 248 -15.67 -6.84 21.46
C GLU A 248 -15.54 -6.99 19.94
N THR A 249 -14.32 -7.07 19.39
CA THR A 249 -14.09 -7.36 17.97
C THR A 249 -14.84 -8.63 17.57
N ARG A 250 -14.70 -9.72 18.34
CA ARG A 250 -15.41 -10.98 18.06
C ARG A 250 -16.92 -10.82 18.12
N LYS A 251 -17.45 -10.08 19.10
CA LYS A 251 -18.89 -9.81 19.21
C LYS A 251 -19.42 -9.02 18.01
N ILE A 252 -18.70 -8.00 17.58
CA ILE A 252 -19.06 -7.17 16.42
C ILE A 252 -19.02 -8.01 15.14
N LEU A 253 -17.91 -8.72 14.88
CA LEU A 253 -17.75 -9.56 13.69
C LEU A 253 -18.81 -10.67 13.64
N LYS A 254 -19.12 -11.30 14.77
CA LYS A 254 -20.19 -12.29 14.86
C LYS A 254 -21.54 -11.69 14.47
N LYS A 255 -21.88 -10.50 15.00
CA LYS A 255 -23.13 -9.80 14.63
C LYS A 255 -23.17 -9.40 13.15
N MET A 256 -22.04 -8.97 12.59
CA MET A 256 -21.94 -8.65 11.15
C MET A 256 -22.10 -9.89 10.28
N ALA A 257 -21.57 -11.04 10.70
CA ALA A 257 -21.76 -12.30 9.99
C ALA A 257 -23.23 -12.77 10.10
N GLU A 258 -23.83 -12.71 11.29
CA GLU A 258 -25.23 -13.08 11.53
C GLU A 258 -26.23 -12.20 10.78
N SER A 259 -25.87 -10.95 10.45
CA SER A 259 -26.71 -10.06 9.64
C SER A 259 -26.67 -10.35 8.14
N GLY A 260 -25.83 -11.29 7.70
CA GLY A 260 -25.60 -11.61 6.29
C GLY A 260 -24.91 -10.48 5.52
N MET A 261 -24.23 -9.56 6.21
CA MET A 261 -23.57 -8.42 5.57
C MET A 261 -22.55 -8.87 4.52
N PHE A 262 -21.84 -9.96 4.78
CA PHE A 262 -20.85 -10.55 3.88
C PHE A 262 -21.45 -11.55 2.88
N ASP A 263 -22.72 -11.91 3.03
CA ASP A 263 -23.43 -12.82 2.12
C ASP A 263 -24.09 -12.06 0.95
N ALA A 264 -24.13 -10.72 1.03
CA ALA A 264 -24.65 -9.89 -0.04
C ALA A 264 -23.75 -10.01 -1.30
N PRO A 265 -24.35 -10.18 -2.50
CA PRO A 265 -23.57 -10.31 -3.72
C PRO A 265 -22.87 -8.98 -4.03
N VAL A 266 -21.61 -9.05 -4.45
CA VAL A 266 -20.89 -7.91 -5.01
C VAL A 266 -21.61 -7.47 -6.28
N THR A 267 -22.24 -6.29 -6.26
CA THR A 267 -23.01 -5.75 -7.39
C THR A 267 -22.13 -4.97 -8.39
N PRO A 268 -22.66 -4.58 -9.56
CA PRO A 268 -22.00 -3.64 -10.48
C PRO A 268 -21.69 -2.25 -9.90
N VAL A 269 -22.30 -1.85 -8.78
CA VAL A 269 -21.99 -0.57 -8.11
C VAL A 269 -21.12 -0.76 -6.86
N HIS A 270 -20.80 -2.00 -6.50
CA HIS A 270 -19.97 -2.32 -5.35
C HIS A 270 -18.48 -2.02 -5.62
N PRO A 271 -17.72 -1.41 -4.68
CA PRO A 271 -16.31 -1.07 -4.90
C PRO A 271 -15.39 -2.30 -5.01
N TRP A 272 -15.77 -3.43 -4.41
CA TRP A 272 -14.99 -4.68 -4.48
C TRP A 272 -15.17 -5.48 -5.77
N ARG A 273 -15.91 -4.96 -6.76
CA ARG A 273 -16.03 -5.69 -8.03
C ARG A 273 -14.70 -5.66 -8.79
N PRO A 274 -14.30 -6.77 -9.43
CA PRO A 274 -13.13 -6.78 -10.30
C PRO A 274 -13.19 -5.65 -11.34
N CYS A 275 -12.05 -5.00 -11.57
CA CYS A 275 -11.86 -3.90 -12.52
C CYS A 275 -12.65 -2.61 -12.23
N GLY A 276 -13.41 -2.55 -11.13
CA GLY A 276 -14.25 -1.41 -10.81
C GLY A 276 -13.44 -0.13 -10.54
N LEU A 277 -12.58 -0.18 -9.52
CA LEU A 277 -11.80 0.97 -9.05
C LEU A 277 -10.69 1.39 -10.00
N TYR A 278 -10.20 0.45 -10.82
CA TYR A 278 -9.41 0.79 -12.00
C TYR A 278 -10.10 1.89 -12.83
N ARG A 279 -11.36 1.68 -13.23
CA ARG A 279 -12.10 2.64 -14.06
C ARG A 279 -12.53 3.88 -13.29
N THR A 280 -13.00 3.71 -12.05
CA THR A 280 -13.70 4.77 -11.34
C THR A 280 -12.80 5.65 -10.47
N MET A 281 -11.61 5.16 -10.07
CA MET A 281 -10.63 5.91 -9.29
C MET A 281 -9.28 6.05 -10.00
N LEU A 282 -8.62 4.94 -10.34
CA LEU A 282 -7.26 4.99 -10.89
C LEU A 282 -7.21 5.80 -12.19
N LYS A 283 -8.14 5.54 -13.12
CA LYS A 283 -8.24 6.29 -14.39
C LYS A 283 -8.58 7.77 -14.22
N LYS A 284 -8.96 8.22 -13.02
CA LYS A 284 -9.16 9.66 -12.74
C LYS A 284 -7.86 10.40 -12.46
N ILE A 285 -6.79 9.68 -12.13
CA ILE A 285 -5.47 10.25 -11.88
C ILE A 285 -4.43 9.84 -12.93
N VAL A 286 -4.69 8.83 -13.77
CA VAL A 286 -3.82 8.51 -14.91
C VAL A 286 -4.02 9.55 -16.03
N PRO A 287 -2.96 10.13 -16.62
CA PRO A 287 -1.53 9.86 -16.42
C PRO A 287 -0.81 11.01 -15.67
N TYR A 288 -1.29 11.43 -14.50
CA TYR A 288 -0.58 12.41 -13.66
C TYR A 288 0.85 11.92 -13.41
N SER A 289 1.84 12.73 -13.74
CA SER A 289 3.23 12.31 -13.63
C SER A 289 3.62 12.13 -12.16
N VAL A 290 4.28 11.01 -11.86
CA VAL A 290 4.68 10.62 -10.50
C VAL A 290 6.07 9.99 -10.50
N GLN A 291 6.71 9.97 -9.34
CA GLN A 291 8.00 9.34 -9.11
C GLN A 291 7.89 7.83 -8.87
N GLY A 292 6.80 7.38 -8.25
CA GLY A 292 6.57 5.97 -7.96
C GLY A 292 5.27 5.67 -7.24
N ILE A 293 5.07 4.39 -6.94
CA ILE A 293 3.88 3.85 -6.31
C ILE A 293 4.24 3.24 -4.96
N LEU A 294 3.54 3.66 -3.91
CA LEU A 294 3.48 2.99 -2.61
C LEU A 294 2.27 2.06 -2.62
N TRP A 295 2.48 0.78 -2.35
CA TRP A 295 1.43 -0.23 -2.43
C TRP A 295 1.29 -0.99 -1.11
N TYR A 296 0.09 -1.00 -0.52
CA TYR A 296 -0.17 -1.81 0.67
C TYR A 296 -1.53 -2.50 0.54
N GLN A 297 -1.46 -3.76 0.09
CA GLN A 297 -2.60 -4.61 -0.21
C GLN A 297 -2.19 -6.08 -0.20
N GLY A 298 -3.16 -6.95 0.06
CA GLY A 298 -3.05 -8.40 -0.11
C GLY A 298 -4.02 -9.18 0.79
N GLU A 299 -4.56 -8.55 1.82
CA GLU A 299 -5.44 -9.21 2.80
C GLU A 299 -6.72 -9.75 2.16
N SER A 300 -7.28 -9.02 1.19
CA SER A 300 -8.48 -9.45 0.46
C SER A 300 -8.21 -10.50 -0.61
N ASP A 301 -6.95 -10.75 -0.97
CA ASP A 301 -6.57 -11.81 -1.92
C ASP A 301 -6.28 -13.15 -1.24
N ALA A 302 -6.29 -13.21 0.10
CA ALA A 302 -5.96 -14.41 0.86
C ALA A 302 -6.89 -15.61 0.58
N GLY A 303 -8.08 -15.39 0.02
CA GLY A 303 -8.97 -16.46 -0.45
C GLY A 303 -8.39 -17.26 -1.62
N HIS A 304 -7.56 -16.63 -2.45
CA HIS A 304 -6.92 -17.20 -3.65
C HIS A 304 -5.41 -16.92 -3.63
N ALA A 305 -4.77 -17.15 -2.48
CA ALA A 305 -3.36 -16.80 -2.27
C ALA A 305 -2.40 -17.51 -3.24
N GLU A 306 -2.78 -18.67 -3.78
CA GLU A 306 -1.99 -19.48 -4.72
C GLU A 306 -1.78 -18.83 -6.09
N ILE A 307 -2.54 -17.79 -6.44
CA ILE A 307 -2.38 -17.04 -7.69
C ILE A 307 -1.94 -15.58 -7.47
N TYR A 308 -1.69 -15.18 -6.22
CA TYR A 308 -1.50 -13.76 -5.90
C TYR A 308 -0.25 -13.17 -6.55
N ASP A 309 0.83 -13.95 -6.68
CA ASP A 309 2.06 -13.55 -7.38
C ASP A 309 1.78 -13.15 -8.85
N SER A 310 0.97 -13.96 -9.53
CA SER A 310 0.57 -13.74 -10.92
C SER A 310 -0.37 -12.54 -11.06
N VAL A 311 -1.33 -12.40 -10.14
CA VAL A 311 -2.25 -11.24 -10.09
C VAL A 311 -1.47 -9.95 -9.84
N LEU A 312 -0.60 -9.93 -8.84
CA LEU A 312 0.19 -8.75 -8.47
C LEU A 312 1.17 -8.36 -9.59
N THR A 313 1.85 -9.33 -10.20
CA THR A 313 2.70 -9.12 -11.38
C THR A 313 1.91 -8.42 -12.49
N ARG A 314 0.70 -8.90 -12.77
CA ARG A 314 -0.16 -8.35 -13.82
C ARG A 314 -0.65 -6.94 -13.49
N LEU A 315 -0.98 -6.67 -12.22
CA LEU A 315 -1.34 -5.33 -11.74
C LEU A 315 -0.21 -4.32 -12.00
N ILE A 316 1.02 -4.67 -11.60
CA ILE A 316 2.19 -3.81 -11.78
C ILE A 316 2.41 -3.52 -13.27
N GLN A 317 2.29 -4.54 -14.13
CA GLN A 317 2.41 -4.36 -15.58
C GLN A 317 1.29 -3.48 -16.16
N CYS A 318 0.05 -3.64 -15.71
CA CYS A 318 -1.09 -2.81 -16.10
C CYS A 318 -0.80 -1.34 -15.77
N TRP A 319 -0.41 -1.03 -14.53
CA TRP A 319 -0.14 0.33 -14.09
C TRP A 319 1.06 0.96 -14.82
N ARG A 320 2.16 0.22 -14.99
CA ARG A 320 3.29 0.68 -15.81
C ARG A 320 2.87 1.00 -17.26
N GLY A 321 1.93 0.22 -17.81
CA GLY A 321 1.32 0.48 -19.12
C GLY A 321 0.49 1.76 -19.16
N GLU A 322 -0.31 2.01 -18.13
CA GLU A 322 -1.15 3.22 -17.99
C GLU A 322 -0.31 4.50 -17.93
N TRP A 323 0.79 4.49 -17.15
CA TRP A 323 1.73 5.62 -17.07
C TRP A 323 2.75 5.66 -18.20
N ARG A 324 2.88 4.57 -18.98
CA ARG A 324 3.92 4.39 -20.00
C ARG A 324 5.33 4.61 -19.46
N GLU A 325 5.53 4.20 -18.21
CA GLU A 325 6.78 4.36 -17.48
C GLU A 325 7.04 3.13 -16.62
N GLU A 326 8.30 2.73 -16.51
CA GLU A 326 8.72 1.68 -15.59
C GLU A 326 8.79 2.24 -14.15
N LEU A 327 7.63 2.61 -13.61
CA LEU A 327 7.49 3.18 -12.27
C LEU A 327 7.97 2.18 -11.21
N PRO A 328 8.71 2.64 -10.19
CA PRO A 328 9.04 1.82 -9.05
C PRO A 328 7.81 1.55 -8.17
N PHE A 329 7.71 0.33 -7.66
CA PHE A 329 6.71 -0.09 -6.68
C PHE A 329 7.39 -0.42 -5.36
N ILE A 330 6.97 0.25 -4.29
CA ILE A 330 7.43 -0.04 -2.93
C ILE A 330 6.24 -0.61 -2.16
N MET A 331 6.30 -1.90 -1.84
CA MET A 331 5.17 -2.66 -1.31
C MET A 331 5.36 -2.96 0.18
N ALA A 332 4.32 -2.83 0.99
CA ALA A 332 4.35 -3.34 2.36
C ALA A 332 3.87 -4.79 2.43
N HIS A 333 4.57 -5.59 3.24
CA HIS A 333 4.06 -6.89 3.62
C HIS A 333 2.73 -6.78 4.35
N VAL A 334 1.80 -7.67 4.00
CA VAL A 334 0.61 -7.90 4.82
C VAL A 334 1.07 -8.22 6.25
N ALA A 335 0.54 -7.46 7.21
CA ALA A 335 0.99 -7.54 8.60
C ALA A 335 0.63 -8.90 9.24
N PRO A 336 1.39 -9.36 10.24
CA PRO A 336 1.02 -10.54 11.02
C PRO A 336 -0.34 -10.36 11.71
N TYR A 337 -1.24 -11.35 11.61
CA TYR A 337 -2.59 -11.33 12.16
C TYR A 337 -3.08 -12.76 12.43
N SER A 338 -3.84 -12.98 13.52
CA SER A 338 -4.23 -14.33 13.97
C SER A 338 -5.67 -14.66 13.60
N ASP A 339 -5.90 -15.16 12.38
CA ASP A 339 -7.25 -15.54 11.94
C ASP A 339 -7.33 -16.76 11.01
N GLY A 340 -6.23 -17.50 10.80
CA GLY A 340 -6.23 -18.68 9.93
C GLY A 340 -6.24 -18.38 8.43
N ARG A 341 -6.13 -17.10 8.00
CA ARG A 341 -5.97 -16.76 6.58
C ARG A 341 -4.55 -17.04 6.11
N ARG A 342 -4.42 -17.28 4.80
CA ARG A 342 -3.17 -17.62 4.10
C ARG A 342 -2.22 -16.43 3.91
N PHE A 343 -2.09 -15.56 4.91
CA PHE A 343 -1.25 -14.34 4.84
C PHE A 343 0.24 -14.64 4.72
N GLY A 344 0.70 -15.79 5.22
CA GLY A 344 2.08 -16.26 4.98
C GLY A 344 2.36 -16.49 3.49
N GLU A 345 1.40 -17.05 2.77
CA GLU A 345 1.50 -17.27 1.32
C GLU A 345 1.42 -15.96 0.55
N ILE A 346 0.55 -15.03 0.95
CA ILE A 346 0.50 -13.67 0.38
C ILE A 346 1.85 -12.96 0.54
N ARG A 347 2.46 -12.98 1.74
CA ARG A 347 3.79 -12.39 1.95
C ARG A 347 4.85 -13.07 1.08
N ARG A 348 4.80 -14.39 0.91
CA ARG A 348 5.76 -15.09 0.03
C ARG A 348 5.59 -14.68 -1.43
N ALA A 349 4.35 -14.54 -1.90
CA ALA A 349 4.05 -14.04 -3.23
C ALA A 349 4.54 -12.59 -3.43
N GLN A 350 4.38 -11.70 -2.44
CA GLN A 350 4.93 -10.34 -2.48
C GLN A 350 6.46 -10.32 -2.65
N GLU A 351 7.17 -11.19 -1.92
CA GLU A 351 8.62 -11.36 -2.05
C GLU A 351 9.01 -11.92 -3.42
N GLN A 352 8.36 -12.97 -3.89
CA GLN A 352 8.64 -13.58 -5.20
C GLN A 352 8.49 -12.56 -6.35
N VAL A 353 7.47 -11.71 -6.28
CA VAL A 353 7.25 -10.65 -7.27
C VAL A 353 8.37 -9.62 -7.22
N ALA A 354 8.81 -9.20 -6.02
CA ALA A 354 9.91 -8.25 -5.86
C ALA A 354 11.27 -8.84 -6.31
N GLU A 355 11.50 -10.14 -6.08
CA GLU A 355 12.68 -10.86 -6.55
C GLU A 355 12.73 -10.97 -8.10
N CYS A 356 11.56 -11.09 -8.75
CA CYS A 356 11.46 -11.37 -10.18
C CYS A 356 11.25 -10.12 -11.06
N ILE A 357 10.75 -9.01 -10.51
CA ILE A 357 10.37 -7.83 -11.30
C ILE A 357 11.26 -6.64 -10.93
N ASN A 358 11.89 -6.05 -11.95
CA ASN A 358 12.73 -4.86 -11.78
C ASN A 358 11.97 -3.69 -11.15
N LYS A 359 12.66 -2.94 -10.28
CA LYS A 359 12.12 -1.80 -9.52
C LYS A 359 10.86 -2.12 -8.69
N VAL A 360 10.76 -3.34 -8.18
CA VAL A 360 9.74 -3.73 -7.22
C VAL A 360 10.44 -4.13 -5.93
N TYR A 361 10.01 -3.52 -4.83
CA TYR A 361 10.66 -3.65 -3.53
C TYR A 361 9.62 -3.95 -2.45
N THR A 362 10.04 -4.58 -1.36
CA THR A 362 9.17 -4.90 -0.22
C THR A 362 9.69 -4.31 1.08
N VAL A 363 8.78 -3.88 1.95
CA VAL A 363 9.08 -3.48 3.33
C VAL A 363 8.49 -4.48 4.30
N ALA A 364 9.33 -4.94 5.24
CA ALA A 364 8.94 -5.88 6.26
C ALA A 364 8.10 -5.21 7.36
N THR A 365 7.04 -5.91 7.80
CA THR A 365 6.04 -5.45 8.79
C THR A 365 5.93 -6.38 10.00
N GLY A 366 6.89 -7.30 10.17
CA GLY A 366 6.83 -8.38 11.15
C GLY A 366 6.85 -7.96 12.63
N ASP A 367 7.21 -6.71 12.91
CA ASP A 367 7.29 -6.11 14.25
C ASP A 367 6.07 -5.25 14.62
N VAL A 368 5.27 -4.83 13.63
CA VAL A 368 4.13 -3.92 13.81
C VAL A 368 2.78 -4.64 13.76
N GLY A 369 2.73 -5.96 13.51
CA GLY A 369 1.47 -6.71 13.48
C GLY A 369 0.70 -6.70 14.80
N MET A 370 -0.62 -6.89 14.74
CA MET A 370 -1.48 -7.02 15.92
C MET A 370 -2.23 -8.34 15.87
N LYS A 371 -2.27 -9.07 16.99
CA LYS A 371 -2.86 -10.41 17.02
C LYS A 371 -4.36 -10.43 16.72
N TYR A 372 -5.08 -9.43 17.21
CA TYR A 372 -6.55 -9.38 17.19
C TYR A 372 -7.13 -8.19 16.44
N ASP A 373 -6.28 -7.40 15.77
CA ASP A 373 -6.69 -6.30 14.90
C ASP A 373 -5.99 -6.43 13.55
N LEU A 374 -6.77 -6.48 12.47
CA LEU A 374 -6.28 -6.56 11.09
C LEU A 374 -5.59 -5.25 10.64
N HIS A 375 -5.87 -4.16 11.34
CA HIS A 375 -5.37 -2.82 11.04
C HIS A 375 -4.43 -2.37 12.17
N PRO A 376 -3.14 -2.72 12.11
CA PRO A 376 -2.19 -2.30 13.13
C PRO A 376 -2.12 -0.79 13.27
N LYS A 377 -2.12 -0.30 14.51
CA LYS A 377 -2.19 1.14 14.80
C LYS A 377 -0.86 1.87 14.65
N LYS A 378 0.26 1.16 14.61
CA LYS A 378 1.59 1.74 14.48
C LYS A 378 2.05 1.77 13.02
N LYS A 379 1.67 2.81 12.25
CA LYS A 379 2.02 2.92 10.81
C LYS A 379 3.37 3.58 10.55
N GLY A 380 3.87 4.37 11.51
CA GLY A 380 5.18 5.05 11.47
C GLY A 380 6.32 4.22 10.86
N PRO A 381 6.65 3.05 11.43
CA PRO A 381 7.74 2.22 10.92
C PRO A 381 7.57 1.77 9.47
N VAL A 382 6.33 1.57 8.99
CA VAL A 382 6.07 1.14 7.62
C VAL A 382 6.39 2.27 6.64
N GLY A 383 5.86 3.47 6.88
CA GLY A 383 6.14 4.65 6.04
C GLY A 383 7.63 5.03 6.03
N TYR A 384 8.27 4.99 7.20
CA TYR A 384 9.71 5.21 7.33
C TYR A 384 10.52 4.22 6.48
N ARG A 385 10.22 2.91 6.57
CA ARG A 385 10.92 1.89 5.75
C ARG A 385 10.69 2.08 4.26
N MET A 386 9.48 2.47 3.84
CA MET A 386 9.23 2.80 2.43
C MET A 386 10.11 3.98 1.98
N SER A 387 10.33 4.97 2.85
CA SER A 387 11.20 6.11 2.54
C SER A 387 12.66 5.67 2.38
N LEU A 388 13.16 4.75 3.21
CA LEU A 388 14.52 4.21 3.09
C LEU A 388 14.73 3.51 1.74
N ILE A 389 13.74 2.71 1.30
CA ILE A 389 13.78 2.05 -0.02
C ILE A 389 13.83 3.10 -1.14
N ALA A 390 13.00 4.14 -1.08
CA ALA A 390 13.01 5.22 -2.09
C ALA A 390 14.37 5.96 -2.10
N ARG A 391 14.86 6.38 -0.93
CA ARG A 391 16.14 7.06 -0.75
C ARG A 391 17.32 6.26 -1.32
N HIS A 392 17.35 4.95 -1.06
CA HIS A 392 18.40 4.09 -1.58
C HIS A 392 18.28 3.84 -3.09
N TYR A 393 17.18 3.24 -3.54
CA TYR A 393 17.09 2.73 -4.89
C TYR A 393 16.68 3.77 -5.94
N ILE A 394 16.01 4.84 -5.53
CA ILE A 394 15.44 5.84 -6.45
C ILE A 394 16.24 7.14 -6.44
N TYR A 395 16.68 7.58 -5.25
CA TYR A 395 17.47 8.81 -5.11
C TYR A 395 18.98 8.55 -4.95
N GLY A 396 19.39 7.29 -4.85
CA GLY A 396 20.81 6.88 -4.94
C GLY A 396 21.61 7.07 -3.66
N GLU A 397 20.98 7.19 -2.50
CA GLU A 397 21.69 7.24 -1.21
C GLU A 397 22.25 5.86 -0.82
N ASP A 398 23.46 5.82 -0.26
CA ASP A 398 24.03 4.59 0.31
C ASP A 398 23.51 4.38 1.74
N LEU A 399 22.36 3.69 1.86
CA LEU A 399 21.65 3.45 3.11
C LEU A 399 21.27 1.97 3.25
N LEU A 400 21.33 1.47 4.49
CA LEU A 400 20.74 0.18 4.81
C LEU A 400 19.22 0.28 4.85
N CYS A 401 18.56 -0.17 3.79
CA CYS A 401 17.10 -0.16 3.64
C CYS A 401 16.47 -1.56 3.57
N GLU A 402 17.27 -2.60 3.35
CA GLU A 402 16.80 -3.97 3.19
C GLU A 402 16.73 -4.71 4.54
N ALA A 403 15.74 -5.59 4.67
CA ALA A 403 15.59 -6.44 5.84
C ALA A 403 16.67 -7.53 5.92
N PRO A 404 17.09 -7.95 7.13
CA PRO A 404 17.92 -9.14 7.29
C PRO A 404 17.24 -10.38 6.70
N VAL A 405 17.99 -11.12 5.89
CA VAL A 405 17.57 -12.40 5.29
C VAL A 405 18.71 -13.43 5.40
N PRO A 406 18.41 -14.74 5.54
CA PRO A 406 19.45 -15.77 5.54
C PRO A 406 20.23 -15.77 4.22
N GLU A 407 21.54 -15.87 4.31
CA GLU A 407 22.47 -16.01 3.18
C GLU A 407 23.11 -17.40 3.16
N LYS A 408 23.52 -17.91 4.33
CA LYS A 408 24.19 -19.19 4.44
C LYS A 408 23.88 -19.89 5.75
N TRP A 409 23.64 -21.19 5.67
CA TRP A 409 23.44 -22.08 6.80
C TRP A 409 24.69 -22.94 7.02
N SER A 410 24.96 -23.31 8.27
CA SER A 410 26.03 -24.25 8.61
C SER A 410 25.60 -25.02 9.85
N VAL A 411 25.63 -26.35 9.76
CA VAL A 411 25.20 -27.23 10.84
C VAL A 411 26.40 -28.03 11.32
N PHE A 412 26.74 -27.89 12.60
CA PHE A 412 27.80 -28.66 13.24
C PHE A 412 27.31 -29.16 14.60
N GLU A 413 27.23 -30.49 14.73
CA GLU A 413 26.75 -31.16 15.94
C GLU A 413 25.45 -30.57 16.50
N ASN A 414 25.52 -29.84 17.60
CA ASN A 414 24.39 -29.25 18.31
C ASN A 414 24.13 -27.78 17.95
N ARG A 415 24.87 -27.22 16.98
CA ARG A 415 24.77 -25.81 16.57
C ARG A 415 24.35 -25.68 15.11
N VAL A 416 23.41 -24.77 14.87
CA VAL A 416 23.16 -24.18 13.56
C VAL A 416 23.63 -22.71 13.60
N THR A 417 24.44 -22.31 12.64
CA THR A 417 24.80 -20.91 12.43
C THR A 417 24.27 -20.42 11.10
N ILE A 418 23.56 -19.30 11.14
CA ILE A 418 22.93 -18.64 10.01
C ILE A 418 23.67 -17.32 9.78
N SER A 419 24.33 -17.18 8.64
CA SER A 419 24.85 -15.88 8.20
C SER A 419 23.71 -15.11 7.54
N MET A 420 23.47 -13.89 7.97
CA MET A 420 22.41 -13.02 7.47
C MET A 420 23.00 -11.94 6.57
N LYS A 421 22.38 -11.75 5.39
CA LYS A 421 22.59 -10.56 4.55
C LYS A 421 21.90 -9.35 5.20
N ASN A 422 22.27 -8.14 4.79
CA ASN A 422 21.62 -6.88 5.17
C ASN A 422 21.63 -6.59 6.68
N ALA A 423 22.64 -7.09 7.40
CA ALA A 423 22.82 -6.79 8.83
C ALA A 423 23.40 -5.37 9.08
N GLY A 424 24.09 -4.78 8.09
CA GLY A 424 24.86 -3.55 8.26
C GLY A 424 25.96 -3.73 9.30
N LYS A 425 25.90 -2.96 10.39
CA LYS A 425 26.86 -3.07 11.51
C LYS A 425 26.65 -4.32 12.38
N GLY A 426 25.51 -5.01 12.24
CA GLY A 426 25.19 -6.22 12.96
C GLY A 426 23.69 -6.42 13.15
N LEU A 427 23.32 -7.62 13.56
CA LEU A 427 21.96 -7.95 13.99
C LEU A 427 21.75 -7.47 15.43
N VAL A 428 20.51 -7.11 15.73
CA VAL A 428 20.06 -6.66 17.05
C VAL A 428 18.87 -7.54 17.44
N MET A 429 18.91 -8.11 18.64
CA MET A 429 17.77 -8.79 19.23
C MET A 429 17.28 -7.99 20.43
N GLU A 430 16.01 -7.63 20.42
CA GLU A 430 15.38 -6.90 21.52
C GLU A 430 14.76 -7.89 22.52
N GLY A 431 15.28 -7.90 23.75
CA GLY A 431 14.87 -8.85 24.79
C GLY A 431 15.87 -10.00 24.98
N GLU A 432 15.53 -10.95 25.86
CA GLU A 432 16.44 -12.03 26.28
C GLU A 432 16.38 -13.29 25.41
N SER A 433 15.29 -13.46 24.64
CA SER A 433 15.06 -14.61 23.76
C SER A 433 14.57 -14.18 22.39
N LEU A 434 14.86 -14.97 21.36
CA LEU A 434 14.38 -14.72 20.00
C LEU A 434 12.91 -15.13 19.88
N THR A 435 12.04 -14.17 19.61
CA THR A 435 10.61 -14.44 19.39
C THR A 435 10.37 -15.04 18.00
N ALA A 436 9.24 -15.73 17.84
CA ALA A 436 8.81 -16.31 16.57
C ALA A 436 9.74 -17.39 15.96
N LEU A 437 10.73 -17.88 16.71
CA LEU A 437 11.52 -19.04 16.33
C LEU A 437 10.84 -20.33 16.82
N LYS A 438 10.65 -21.29 15.92
CA LYS A 438 10.21 -22.65 16.24
C LYS A 438 11.13 -23.65 15.57
N ILE A 439 11.53 -24.67 16.33
CA ILE A 439 12.33 -25.77 15.83
C ILE A 439 11.51 -27.04 15.94
N PHE A 440 11.40 -27.79 14.85
CA PHE A 440 10.66 -29.04 14.78
C PHE A 440 11.64 -30.19 14.58
N ASP A 441 11.39 -31.30 15.27
CA ASP A 441 12.12 -32.53 15.02
C ASP A 441 11.67 -33.20 13.71
N LYS A 442 12.30 -34.33 13.36
CA LYS A 442 11.95 -35.12 12.16
C LYS A 442 10.52 -35.67 12.16
N ALA A 443 9.87 -35.74 13.32
CA ALA A 443 8.48 -36.14 13.46
C ALA A 443 7.52 -34.94 13.40
N ASN A 444 8.02 -33.74 13.07
CA ASN A 444 7.32 -32.45 13.11
C ASN A 444 6.79 -32.09 14.51
N VAL A 445 7.42 -32.57 15.58
CA VAL A 445 7.11 -32.14 16.95
C VAL A 445 7.90 -30.88 17.27
N CYS A 446 7.22 -29.82 17.70
CA CYS A 446 7.88 -28.57 18.10
C CYS A 446 8.67 -28.78 19.40
N LEU A 447 9.96 -28.44 19.37
CA LEU A 447 10.80 -28.43 20.55
C LEU A 447 10.36 -27.30 21.50
N SER A 448 10.52 -27.52 22.81
CA SER A 448 10.35 -26.46 23.82
C SER A 448 11.36 -25.35 23.60
N GLU A 449 10.97 -24.09 23.81
CA GLU A 449 11.88 -22.93 23.78
C GLU A 449 13.05 -23.07 24.76
N THR A 450 12.88 -23.87 25.83
CA THR A 450 13.96 -24.15 26.78
C THR A 450 15.00 -25.14 26.27
N ALA A 451 14.74 -25.85 25.16
CA ALA A 451 15.61 -26.89 24.61
C ALA A 451 16.79 -26.34 23.80
N TYR A 452 16.79 -25.04 23.49
CA TYR A 452 17.85 -24.38 22.73
C TYR A 452 18.20 -23.01 23.33
N SER A 453 19.29 -22.42 22.83
CA SER A 453 19.68 -21.05 23.11
C SER A 453 20.07 -20.34 21.82
N VAL A 454 19.88 -19.03 21.78
CA VAL A 454 20.17 -18.21 20.60
C VAL A 454 21.26 -17.19 20.95
N ARG A 455 22.22 -17.00 20.05
CA ARG A 455 23.26 -15.99 20.17
C ARG A 455 23.42 -15.23 18.88
N ILE A 456 23.70 -13.94 18.99
CA ILE A 456 23.97 -13.06 17.86
C ILE A 456 25.39 -12.54 17.96
N GLU A 457 26.12 -12.64 16.85
CA GLU A 457 27.45 -12.04 16.71
C GLU A 457 27.57 -11.42 15.33
N LYS A 458 27.68 -10.09 15.25
CA LYS A 458 27.71 -9.33 13.99
C LYS A 458 26.52 -9.72 13.11
N ASN A 459 26.76 -10.35 11.96
CA ASN A 459 25.73 -10.78 11.02
C ASN A 459 25.31 -12.24 11.18
N ARG A 460 25.72 -12.91 12.26
CA ARG A 460 25.46 -14.34 12.48
C ARG A 460 24.45 -14.55 13.59
N LEU A 461 23.47 -15.40 13.32
CA LEU A 461 22.52 -15.95 14.28
C LEU A 461 22.89 -17.41 14.54
N SER A 462 23.28 -17.74 15.77
CA SER A 462 23.60 -19.12 16.18
C SER A 462 22.51 -19.66 17.08
N ILE A 463 22.09 -20.90 16.83
CA ILE A 463 21.11 -21.65 17.59
C ILE A 463 21.80 -22.91 18.11
N ASP A 464 21.93 -23.03 19.42
CA ASP A 464 22.57 -24.16 20.10
C ASP A 464 21.50 -25.01 20.81
N LEU A 465 21.40 -26.31 20.49
CA LEU A 465 20.64 -27.27 21.28
C LEU A 465 21.34 -27.51 22.62
N LYS A 466 20.57 -27.52 23.70
CA LYS A 466 21.09 -27.84 25.05
C LYS A 466 21.38 -29.33 25.22
N GLN A 467 20.71 -30.18 24.46
CA GLN A 467 20.90 -31.64 24.45
C GLN A 467 20.74 -32.19 23.04
N GLY A 468 21.56 -33.18 22.70
CA GLY A 468 21.54 -33.84 21.39
C GLY A 468 22.23 -33.03 20.29
N SER A 469 21.99 -33.43 19.04
CA SER A 469 22.54 -32.82 17.84
C SER A 469 21.46 -32.62 16.79
N PHE A 470 21.65 -31.64 15.92
CA PHE A 470 20.76 -31.39 14.80
C PHE A 470 20.84 -32.56 13.80
N GLN A 471 19.68 -33.05 13.40
CA GLN A 471 19.53 -34.20 12.50
C GLN A 471 18.86 -33.79 11.20
N GLU A 472 19.14 -34.57 10.15
CA GLU A 472 18.47 -34.42 8.87
C GLU A 472 16.95 -34.52 9.04
N GLY A 473 16.22 -33.65 8.35
CA GLY A 473 14.77 -33.54 8.42
C GLY A 473 14.22 -32.69 9.58
N MET A 474 15.06 -32.22 10.50
CA MET A 474 14.64 -31.18 11.44
C MET A 474 14.37 -29.86 10.72
N LYS A 475 13.43 -29.05 11.22
CA LYS A 475 13.04 -27.78 10.61
C LYS A 475 13.26 -26.61 11.55
N ILE A 476 13.81 -25.51 11.04
CA ILE A 476 13.97 -24.24 11.74
C ILE A 476 13.07 -23.23 11.04
N ASN A 477 12.04 -22.76 11.75
CA ASN A 477 11.06 -21.82 11.24
C ASN A 477 11.15 -20.52 12.04
N PHE A 478 11.34 -19.40 11.34
CA PHE A 478 11.27 -18.07 11.92
C PHE A 478 10.11 -17.30 11.29
N ALA A 479 9.18 -16.82 12.12
CA ALA A 479 8.03 -16.00 11.71
C ALA A 479 7.12 -16.66 10.64
N MET A 480 6.90 -17.97 10.75
CA MET A 480 6.09 -18.77 9.80
C MET A 480 4.64 -18.99 10.26
N GLU A 481 4.27 -18.54 11.46
CA GLU A 481 2.91 -18.64 12.00
C GLU A 481 2.01 -17.54 11.39
N ASP A 482 0.68 -17.67 11.54
CA ASP A 482 -0.27 -16.64 11.07
C ASP A 482 0.01 -15.29 11.73
N PHE A 483 0.11 -15.32 13.07
CA PHE A 483 0.56 -14.21 13.88
C PHE A 483 1.92 -14.50 14.50
N PHE A 484 2.80 -13.52 14.37
CA PHE A 484 4.10 -13.46 15.02
C PHE A 484 4.43 -12.00 15.30
N GLN A 485 5.39 -11.81 16.20
CA GLN A 485 6.02 -10.52 16.41
C GLN A 485 7.53 -10.73 16.44
N VAL A 486 8.23 -10.13 15.49
CA VAL A 486 9.68 -10.24 15.35
C VAL A 486 10.37 -9.28 16.32
N ASN A 487 11.43 -9.77 16.98
CA ASN A 487 12.35 -8.95 17.77
C ASN A 487 13.81 -9.01 17.26
N LEU A 488 14.03 -9.54 16.05
CA LEU A 488 15.32 -9.58 15.36
C LEU A 488 15.38 -8.53 14.27
N PHE A 489 16.36 -7.65 14.35
CA PHE A 489 16.53 -6.51 13.46
C PHE A 489 17.95 -6.43 12.92
N ASN A 490 18.18 -5.63 11.88
CA ASN A 490 19.51 -5.14 11.55
C ASN A 490 19.83 -3.84 12.31
N SER A 491 21.04 -3.32 12.09
CA SER A 491 21.51 -2.05 12.64
C SER A 491 20.71 -0.79 12.23
N ALA A 492 19.79 -0.90 11.26
CA ALA A 492 18.86 0.18 10.89
C ALA A 492 17.44 -0.02 11.49
N HIS A 493 17.30 -0.94 12.46
CA HIS A 493 16.02 -1.32 13.08
C HIS A 493 14.95 -1.81 12.08
N ILE A 494 15.39 -2.50 11.02
CA ILE A 494 14.50 -3.17 10.06
C ILE A 494 14.35 -4.64 10.48
N PRO A 495 13.12 -5.15 10.67
CA PRO A 495 12.87 -6.50 11.17
C PRO A 495 13.27 -7.53 10.13
N ALA A 496 13.83 -8.66 10.59
CA ALA A 496 14.13 -9.80 9.74
C ALA A 496 12.86 -10.34 9.07
N LYS A 497 12.99 -10.74 7.80
CA LYS A 497 11.89 -11.39 7.06
C LYS A 497 11.70 -12.83 7.55
N PRO A 498 10.49 -13.42 7.38
CA PRO A 498 10.27 -14.84 7.64
C PRO A 498 11.23 -15.73 6.86
N PHE A 499 11.66 -16.83 7.47
CA PHE A 499 12.46 -17.85 6.80
C PHE A 499 12.21 -19.24 7.39
N SER A 500 12.44 -20.26 6.58
CA SER A 500 12.37 -21.66 6.97
C SER A 500 13.55 -22.41 6.37
N TYR A 501 14.06 -23.38 7.10
CA TYR A 501 15.14 -24.24 6.65
C TYR A 501 14.92 -25.66 7.18
N VAL A 502 15.08 -26.64 6.29
CA VAL A 502 15.09 -28.06 6.64
C VAL A 502 16.54 -28.51 6.62
N ILE A 503 16.99 -29.16 7.68
CA ILE A 503 18.37 -29.64 7.78
C ILE A 503 18.56 -30.79 6.78
N GLU A 504 19.48 -30.62 5.83
CA GLU A 504 19.83 -31.63 4.83
C GLU A 504 21.07 -32.42 5.27
N GLY A 505 21.23 -33.66 4.78
CA GLY A 505 22.35 -34.53 5.14
C GLY A 505 23.73 -33.95 4.78
N ASP A 506 23.81 -33.19 3.69
CA ASP A 506 25.06 -32.60 3.15
C ASP A 506 25.49 -31.30 3.86
N ASP A 507 24.64 -30.75 4.72
CA ASP A 507 24.92 -29.51 5.48
C ASP A 507 25.76 -29.76 6.74
N LYS A 508 26.03 -31.04 7.05
CA LYS A 508 26.93 -31.47 8.13
C LYS A 508 28.38 -31.38 7.63
N LYS A 509 29.10 -30.32 7.99
CA LYS A 509 30.54 -30.18 7.72
C LYS A 509 31.35 -30.12 8.98
#